data_AF-A0A225DG25-F1
#
_entry.id   AF-A0A225DG25-F1
#
_cell.length_a   1.000
_cell.length_b   1.000
_cell.length_c   1.000
_cell.angle_alpha   90.00
_cell.angle_beta   90.00
_cell.angle_gamma   90.00
#
_symmetry.space_group_name_H-M   'P 1'
#
loop_
_entity.id
_entity.type
_entity.pdbx_description
1 polymer ?
#
loop_
_entity_poly.entity_id
_entity_poly.type
_entity_poly.pdbx_seq_one_letter_code
_entity_poly.pdbx_strand_id
1 'polypeptide(L)'
;MYLHGLLNEAERLLQTLAVEAALILAWAATEAILREAVRRRGVESTRATFAIRELIQTALVASILEWEEFKTLDEGWKLRNAVVHGFRPDALPPSIVRSLINTARRLLPSTPELVAEGQSYLKSVTYGYGLRQTSELLVTVQQTMPLLEEILGLSAAHISAEWDRAEGETGQSVVTLRLSDNWGAVTGTIRPAEFAKRATLRSRLNWLWGDLLEVRNHNQLKSLQPVASQEGP
;
A
#
# COMPACT_ATOMS: atom_id res chain seq x y z
N MET A 1 -0.70 -3.61 0.37
CA MET A 1 -1.51 -2.39 0.22
C MET A 1 -2.76 -2.40 1.09
N TYR A 2 -3.73 -3.30 0.87
CA TYR A 2 -4.93 -3.45 1.72
C TYR A 2 -4.60 -3.71 3.21
N LEU A 3 -3.66 -4.63 3.49
CA LEU A 3 -3.31 -5.03 4.87
C LEU A 3 -2.66 -3.91 5.70
N HIS A 4 -1.88 -3.02 5.08
CA HIS A 4 -1.32 -1.84 5.78
C HIS A 4 -2.44 -0.83 6.13
N GLY A 5 -3.39 -0.63 5.22
CA GLY A 5 -4.57 0.21 5.47
C GLY A 5 -5.43 -0.30 6.62
N LEU A 6 -5.66 -1.63 6.67
CA LEU A 6 -6.40 -2.25 7.78
C LEU A 6 -5.70 -2.08 9.13
N LEU A 7 -4.37 -2.19 9.18
CA LEU A 7 -3.61 -2.01 10.42
C LEU A 7 -3.63 -0.56 10.91
N ASN A 8 -3.50 0.41 9.99
CA ASN A 8 -3.60 1.83 10.34
C ASN A 8 -5.01 2.20 10.80
N GLU A 9 -6.04 1.63 10.18
CA GLU A 9 -7.42 1.82 10.58
C GLU A 9 -7.72 1.18 11.95
N ALA A 10 -7.19 -0.01 12.20
CA ALA A 10 -7.27 -0.65 13.52
C ALA A 10 -6.61 0.21 14.61
N GLU A 11 -5.46 0.82 14.31
CA GLU A 11 -4.77 1.74 15.23
C GLU A 11 -5.58 3.02 15.49
N ARG A 12 -6.22 3.59 14.46
CA ARG A 12 -7.13 4.73 14.58
C ARG A 12 -8.35 4.41 15.45
N LEU A 13 -8.94 3.23 15.27
CA LEU A 13 -10.07 2.76 16.09
C LEU A 13 -9.66 2.54 17.55
N LEU A 14 -8.44 2.05 17.78
CA LEU A 14 -7.89 1.90 19.12
C LEU A 14 -7.70 3.26 19.83
N GLN A 15 -7.30 4.30 19.10
CA GLN A 15 -7.17 5.67 19.62
C GLN A 15 -8.53 6.31 19.98
N THR A 16 -9.59 5.90 19.29
CA THR A 16 -10.97 6.38 19.53
C THR A 16 -11.74 5.50 20.51
N LEU A 17 -11.06 4.58 21.22
CA LEU A 17 -11.62 3.63 22.19
C LEU A 17 -12.66 2.64 21.62
N ALA A 18 -12.72 2.50 20.30
CA ALA A 18 -13.53 1.47 19.62
C ALA A 18 -12.75 0.13 19.58
N VAL A 19 -12.49 -0.45 20.76
CA VAL A 19 -11.53 -1.55 20.94
C VAL A 19 -12.00 -2.84 20.26
N GLU A 20 -13.30 -3.13 20.26
CA GLU A 20 -13.89 -4.30 19.61
C GLU A 20 -13.71 -4.22 18.08
N ALA A 21 -14.00 -3.06 17.48
CA ALA A 21 -13.81 -2.85 16.05
C ALA A 21 -12.33 -2.91 15.66
N ALA A 22 -11.47 -2.31 16.49
CA ALA A 22 -10.02 -2.37 16.33
C ALA A 22 -9.50 -3.82 16.38
N LEU A 23 -10.03 -4.65 17.30
CA LEU A 23 -9.70 -6.07 17.40
C LEU A 23 -10.05 -6.83 16.12
N ILE A 24 -11.26 -6.63 15.57
CA ILE A 24 -11.69 -7.34 14.35
C ILE A 24 -10.78 -7.00 13.16
N LEU A 25 -10.45 -5.72 12.98
CA LEU A 25 -9.60 -5.28 11.87
C LEU A 25 -8.15 -5.71 12.04
N ALA A 26 -7.59 -5.55 13.25
CA ALA A 26 -6.26 -6.04 13.57
C ALA A 26 -6.16 -7.55 13.33
N TRP A 27 -7.15 -8.33 13.82
CA TRP A 27 -7.21 -9.77 13.62
C TRP A 27 -7.19 -10.16 12.14
N ALA A 28 -8.08 -9.57 11.34
CA ALA A 28 -8.18 -9.88 9.91
C ALA A 28 -6.86 -9.60 9.17
N ALA A 29 -6.19 -8.50 9.49
CA ALA A 29 -4.90 -8.17 8.92
C ALA A 29 -3.80 -9.14 9.38
N THR A 30 -3.68 -9.39 10.68
CA THR A 30 -2.69 -10.32 11.26
C THR A 30 -2.84 -11.72 10.69
N GLU A 31 -4.08 -12.23 10.57
CA GLU A 31 -4.34 -13.55 10.00
C GLU A 31 -3.87 -13.65 8.54
N ALA A 32 -4.22 -12.68 7.70
CA ALA A 32 -3.82 -12.68 6.30
C ALA A 32 -2.28 -12.62 6.15
N ILE A 33 -1.61 -11.79 6.95
CA ILE A 33 -0.15 -11.67 6.97
C ILE A 33 0.49 -12.99 7.44
N LEU A 34 -0.06 -13.61 8.48
CA LEU A 34 0.45 -14.87 9.02
C LEU A 34 0.32 -16.01 8.02
N ARG A 35 -0.81 -16.09 7.29
CA ARG A 35 -1.02 -17.06 6.20
C ARG A 35 0.05 -16.91 5.12
N GLU A 36 0.34 -15.68 4.72
CA GLU A 36 1.39 -15.40 3.73
C GLU A 36 2.79 -15.73 4.27
N ALA A 37 3.10 -15.41 5.53
CA ALA A 37 4.38 -15.72 6.15
C ALA A 37 4.64 -17.24 6.22
N VAL A 38 3.62 -18.03 6.60
CA VAL A 38 3.68 -19.50 6.61
C VAL A 38 3.87 -20.04 5.19
N ARG A 39 3.14 -19.51 4.20
CA ARG A 39 3.27 -19.89 2.79
C ARG A 39 4.69 -19.66 2.25
N ARG A 40 5.30 -18.51 2.55
CA ARG A 40 6.66 -18.16 2.10
C ARG A 40 7.75 -19.07 2.66
N ARG A 41 7.54 -19.65 3.84
CA ARG A 41 8.46 -20.62 4.44
C ARG A 41 8.36 -22.01 3.81
N GLY A 42 7.52 -22.19 2.78
CA GLY A 42 7.35 -23.47 2.09
C GLY A 42 6.62 -24.51 2.96
N VAL A 43 5.90 -24.07 3.99
CA VAL A 43 5.13 -24.97 4.85
C VAL A 43 3.83 -25.32 4.12
N GLU A 44 3.84 -26.43 3.39
CA GLU A 44 2.66 -26.95 2.72
C GLU A 44 1.67 -27.53 3.74
N SER A 45 0.40 -27.12 3.61
CA SER A 45 -0.71 -27.79 4.30
C SER A 45 -1.28 -28.87 3.40
N THR A 46 -1.63 -30.01 3.97
CA THR A 46 -2.45 -31.03 3.29
C THR A 46 -3.91 -30.59 3.11
N ARG A 47 -4.35 -29.49 3.74
CA ARG A 47 -5.68 -28.89 3.57
C ARG A 47 -5.61 -27.60 2.77
N ALA A 48 -6.63 -27.35 1.94
CA ALA A 48 -6.78 -26.10 1.18
C ALA A 48 -6.84 -24.82 2.06
N THR A 49 -7.09 -24.95 3.36
CA THR A 49 -7.10 -23.84 4.31
C THR A 49 -6.75 -24.34 5.71
N PHE A 50 -5.74 -23.76 6.36
CA PHE A 50 -5.47 -24.01 7.78
C PHE A 50 -6.63 -23.51 8.63
N ALA A 51 -7.08 -24.34 9.60
CA ALA A 51 -7.85 -23.82 10.71
C ALA A 51 -7.00 -22.79 11.48
N ILE A 52 -7.61 -21.72 11.99
CA ILE A 52 -6.88 -20.60 12.62
C ILE A 52 -5.91 -21.07 13.72
N ARG A 53 -6.33 -22.02 14.55
CA ARG A 53 -5.50 -22.59 15.61
C ARG A 53 -4.30 -23.36 15.05
N GLU A 54 -4.50 -24.13 13.98
CA GLU A 54 -3.42 -24.84 13.28
C GLU A 54 -2.43 -23.84 12.68
N LEU A 55 -2.92 -22.76 12.06
CA LEU A 55 -2.07 -21.69 11.49
C LEU A 55 -1.15 -21.07 12.55
N ILE A 56 -1.69 -20.70 13.72
CA ILE A 56 -0.92 -20.08 14.80
C ILE A 56 0.12 -21.06 15.36
N GLN A 57 -0.25 -22.33 15.53
CA GLN A 57 0.65 -23.37 16.01
C GLN A 57 1.77 -23.68 15.00
N THR A 58 1.42 -23.78 13.71
CA THR A 58 2.39 -23.95 12.63
C THR A 58 3.37 -22.79 12.57
N ALA A 59 2.89 -21.55 12.74
CA ALA A 59 3.76 -20.38 12.73
C ALA A 59 4.74 -20.36 13.93
N LEU A 60 4.34 -20.85 15.10
CA LEU A 60 5.26 -21.06 16.23
C LEU A 60 6.31 -22.13 15.90
N VAL A 61 5.89 -23.30 15.41
CA VAL A 61 6.81 -24.41 15.06
C VAL A 61 7.81 -23.99 13.98
N ALA A 62 7.36 -23.20 13.00
CA ALA A 62 8.20 -22.67 11.93
C ALA A 62 9.08 -21.47 12.36
N SER A 63 9.09 -21.11 13.65
CA SER A 63 9.83 -19.95 14.19
C SER A 63 9.48 -18.63 13.48
N ILE A 64 8.23 -18.49 13.01
CA ILE A 64 7.68 -17.26 12.47
C ILE A 64 7.18 -16.37 13.61
N LEU A 65 6.58 -17.01 14.63
CA LEU A 65 6.14 -16.39 15.87
C LEU A 65 7.05 -16.81 17.02
N GLU A 66 7.33 -15.87 17.90
CA GLU A 66 7.86 -16.15 19.24
C GLU A 66 6.74 -16.62 20.17
N TRP A 67 7.12 -17.26 21.29
CA TRP A 67 6.16 -17.79 22.27
C TRP A 67 5.20 -16.72 22.84
N GLU A 68 5.68 -15.50 23.04
CA GLU A 68 4.86 -14.40 23.56
C GLU A 68 3.83 -13.89 22.52
N GLU A 69 4.22 -13.91 21.25
CA GLU A 69 3.32 -13.57 20.15
C GLU A 69 2.28 -14.67 19.93
N PHE A 70 2.68 -15.93 20.05
CA PHE A 70 1.77 -17.06 20.04
C PHE A 70 0.68 -16.91 21.11
N LYS A 71 1.06 -16.60 22.37
CA LYS A 71 0.10 -16.37 23.46
C LYS A 71 -0.87 -15.23 23.13
N THR A 72 -0.33 -14.11 22.65
CA THR A 72 -1.13 -12.95 22.25
C THR A 72 -2.14 -13.31 21.15
N LEU A 73 -1.71 -14.08 20.14
CA LEU A 73 -2.59 -14.48 19.04
C LEU A 73 -3.65 -15.51 19.48
N ASP A 74 -3.30 -16.44 20.37
CA ASP A 74 -4.26 -17.39 20.95
C ASP A 74 -5.33 -16.68 21.81
N GLU A 75 -4.93 -15.68 22.58
CA GLU A 75 -5.83 -14.84 23.36
C GLU A 75 -6.70 -13.94 22.48
N GLY A 76 -6.07 -13.27 21.50
CA GLY A 76 -6.75 -12.44 20.51
C GLY A 76 -7.80 -13.21 19.71
N TRP A 77 -7.53 -14.47 19.38
CA TRP A 77 -8.48 -15.36 18.70
C TRP A 77 -9.74 -15.60 19.53
N LYS A 78 -9.58 -15.92 20.82
CA LYS A 78 -10.69 -16.16 21.76
C LYS A 78 -11.56 -14.91 21.90
N LEU A 79 -10.93 -13.75 22.08
CA LEU A 79 -11.61 -12.47 22.18
C LEU A 79 -12.36 -12.11 20.89
N ARG A 80 -11.71 -12.30 19.73
CA ARG A 80 -12.34 -12.05 18.42
C ARG A 80 -13.54 -12.94 18.19
N ASN A 81 -13.46 -14.23 18.54
CA ASN A 81 -14.59 -15.14 18.43
C ASN A 81 -15.77 -14.68 19.29
N ALA A 82 -15.51 -14.29 20.55
CA ALA A 82 -16.56 -13.75 21.41
C ALA A 82 -17.23 -12.51 20.77
N VAL A 83 -16.44 -11.52 20.33
CA VAL A 83 -16.93 -10.29 19.70
C VAL A 83 -17.74 -10.56 18.42
N VAL A 84 -17.25 -11.43 17.52
CA VAL A 84 -17.95 -11.77 16.27
C VAL A 84 -19.27 -12.49 16.51
N HIS A 85 -19.36 -13.28 17.59
CA HIS A 85 -20.60 -13.92 18.00
C HIS A 85 -21.52 -13.01 18.82
N GLY A 86 -21.20 -11.71 18.93
CA GLY A 86 -22.01 -10.71 19.62
C GLY A 86 -21.85 -10.73 21.14
N PHE A 87 -20.90 -11.50 21.68
CA PHE A 87 -20.58 -11.48 23.10
C PHE A 87 -19.66 -10.31 23.41
N ARG A 88 -19.89 -9.68 24.57
CA ARG A 88 -18.98 -8.67 25.12
C ARG A 88 -18.00 -9.37 26.06
N PRO A 89 -16.68 -9.38 25.77
CA PRO A 89 -15.70 -9.94 26.69
C PRO A 89 -15.66 -9.14 27.99
N ASP A 90 -15.55 -9.82 29.14
CA ASP A 90 -15.44 -9.16 30.45
C ASP A 90 -14.22 -8.24 30.54
N ALA A 91 -13.14 -8.60 29.82
CA ALA A 91 -11.97 -7.76 29.64
C ALA A 91 -11.51 -7.83 28.17
N LEU A 92 -11.38 -6.67 27.53
CA LEU A 92 -10.71 -6.53 26.24
C LEU A 92 -9.59 -5.48 26.37
N PRO A 93 -8.37 -5.89 26.75
CA PRO A 93 -7.27 -4.97 26.93
C PRO A 93 -6.83 -4.36 25.58
N PRO A 94 -6.71 -3.02 25.47
CA PRO A 94 -6.14 -2.37 24.28
C PRO A 94 -4.72 -2.83 23.93
N SER A 95 -3.99 -3.39 24.91
CA SER A 95 -2.65 -3.98 24.72
C SER A 95 -2.69 -5.18 23.78
N ILE A 96 -3.72 -6.03 23.82
CA ILE A 96 -3.85 -7.19 22.93
C ILE A 96 -3.94 -6.72 21.47
N VAL A 97 -4.78 -5.72 21.20
CA VAL A 97 -4.92 -5.15 19.85
C VAL A 97 -3.60 -4.52 19.38
N ARG A 98 -2.91 -3.79 20.26
CA ARG A 98 -1.58 -3.22 19.98
C ARG A 98 -0.56 -4.31 19.64
N SER A 99 -0.53 -5.39 20.41
CA SER A 99 0.39 -6.51 20.18
C SER A 99 0.08 -7.22 18.87
N LEU A 100 -1.20 -7.42 18.51
CA LEU A 100 -1.59 -7.96 17.20
C LEU A 100 -1.10 -7.08 16.04
N ILE A 101 -1.26 -5.76 16.15
CA ILE A 101 -0.78 -4.79 15.16
C ILE A 101 0.76 -4.85 15.04
N ASN A 102 1.47 -4.91 16.17
CA ASN A 102 2.93 -4.96 16.19
C ASN A 102 3.47 -6.26 15.59
N THR A 103 2.90 -7.42 15.94
CA THR A 103 3.25 -8.71 15.33
C THR A 103 2.96 -8.69 13.83
N ALA A 104 1.80 -8.16 13.41
CA ALA A 104 1.48 -8.02 11.99
C ALA A 104 2.48 -7.10 11.25
N ARG A 105 2.88 -5.98 11.84
CA ARG A 105 3.89 -5.07 11.28
C ARG A 105 5.28 -5.70 11.19
N ARG A 106 5.66 -6.53 12.16
CA ARG A 106 6.92 -7.28 12.14
C ARG A 106 6.94 -8.37 11.05
N LEU A 107 5.80 -9.05 10.88
CA LEU A 107 5.62 -10.12 9.90
C LEU A 107 5.33 -9.62 8.50
N LEU A 108 4.87 -8.37 8.38
CA LEU A 108 4.84 -7.70 7.11
C LEU A 108 6.27 -7.72 6.58
N PRO A 109 6.48 -8.19 5.34
CA PRO A 109 7.79 -8.13 4.75
C PRO A 109 8.27 -6.67 4.79
N SER A 110 9.37 -6.42 5.49
CA SER A 110 10.21 -5.28 5.20
C SER A 110 10.51 -5.37 3.71
N THR A 111 9.94 -4.49 2.88
CA THR A 111 10.38 -4.38 1.48
C THR A 111 11.89 -4.11 1.54
N PRO A 112 12.73 -5.11 1.20
CA PRO A 112 12.96 -5.53 -0.17
C PRO A 112 12.87 -7.06 -0.40
N GLU A 113 12.80 -7.45 -1.67
CA GLU A 113 12.69 -8.83 -2.23
C GLU A 113 11.31 -9.49 -2.23
N LEU A 114 10.46 -9.00 -3.15
CA LEU A 114 9.87 -9.84 -4.18
C LEU A 114 10.07 -9.13 -5.53
N VAL A 115 11.30 -9.22 -6.04
CA VAL A 115 11.55 -9.10 -7.47
C VAL A 115 11.19 -10.45 -8.07
N ALA A 116 9.93 -10.61 -8.45
CA ALA A 116 9.50 -11.62 -9.41
C ALA A 116 8.20 -11.14 -10.07
N GLU A 117 8.39 -10.60 -11.26
CA GLU A 117 7.42 -10.50 -12.36
C GLU A 117 6.23 -9.52 -12.20
N GLY A 118 6.50 -8.28 -12.59
CA GLY A 118 5.60 -7.55 -13.50
C GLY A 118 4.39 -6.83 -12.92
N GLN A 119 4.17 -6.83 -11.60
CA GLN A 119 3.07 -6.07 -11.00
C GLN A 119 3.57 -4.75 -10.42
N SER A 120 3.17 -3.65 -11.06
CA SER A 120 3.37 -2.31 -10.51
C SER A 120 2.47 -2.08 -9.31
N TYR A 121 2.97 -1.39 -8.28
CA TYR A 121 2.18 -0.95 -7.12
C TYR A 121 1.30 0.27 -7.39
N LEU A 122 1.37 0.81 -8.62
CA LEU A 122 0.47 1.87 -9.08
C LEU A 122 -0.94 1.32 -9.36
N LYS A 123 -1.97 2.15 -9.16
CA LYS A 123 -3.37 1.84 -9.50
C LYS A 123 -3.50 1.35 -10.94
N SER A 124 -2.79 2.00 -11.85
CA SER A 124 -2.66 1.57 -13.24
C SER A 124 -1.40 2.20 -13.86
N VAL A 125 -0.77 1.46 -14.77
CA VAL A 125 0.34 2.00 -15.59
C VAL A 125 0.01 1.77 -17.05
N THR A 126 0.01 2.84 -17.85
CA THR A 126 -0.18 2.74 -19.29
C THR A 126 1.02 3.31 -20.03
N TYR A 127 1.33 2.68 -21.17
CA TYR A 127 2.34 3.16 -22.11
C TYR A 127 1.63 3.57 -23.39
N GLY A 128 1.82 4.81 -23.82
CA GLY A 128 1.25 5.36 -25.04
C GLY A 128 1.88 4.77 -26.30
N TYR A 129 1.25 5.03 -27.44
CA TYR A 129 1.61 4.41 -28.71
C TYR A 129 3.03 4.78 -29.17
N GLY A 130 3.41 6.07 -29.04
CA GLY A 130 4.72 6.54 -29.47
C GLY A 130 5.86 5.92 -28.67
N LEU A 131 5.64 5.67 -27.38
CA LEU A 131 6.60 4.99 -26.53
C LEU A 131 6.71 3.49 -26.83
N ARG A 132 5.58 2.81 -27.09
CA ARG A 132 5.58 1.37 -27.43
C ARG A 132 6.34 1.04 -28.72
N GLN A 133 6.40 1.97 -29.67
CA GLN A 133 7.17 1.80 -30.90
C GLN A 133 8.70 1.91 -30.71
N THR A 134 9.16 2.42 -29.57
CA THR A 134 10.59 2.64 -29.29
C THR A 134 11.05 1.70 -28.18
N SER A 135 11.41 0.46 -28.54
CA SER A 135 11.69 -0.63 -27.58
C SER A 135 12.75 -0.28 -26.53
N GLU A 136 13.86 0.35 -26.92
CA GLU A 136 14.94 0.76 -26.00
C GLU A 136 14.47 1.79 -24.96
N LEU A 137 13.69 2.77 -25.41
CA LEU A 137 13.15 3.81 -24.54
C LEU A 137 12.07 3.26 -23.62
N LEU A 138 11.24 2.35 -24.12
CA LEU A 138 10.24 1.64 -23.32
C LEU A 138 10.90 0.84 -22.18
N VAL A 139 11.96 0.07 -22.48
CA VAL A 139 12.71 -0.68 -21.46
C VAL A 139 13.30 0.28 -20.41
N THR A 140 13.86 1.40 -20.84
CA THR A 140 14.43 2.42 -19.94
C THR A 140 13.37 3.02 -19.01
N VAL A 141 12.17 3.30 -19.53
CA VAL A 141 11.03 3.77 -18.72
C VAL A 141 10.58 2.68 -17.74
N GLN A 142 10.46 1.43 -18.18
CA GLN A 142 10.09 0.31 -17.32
C GLN A 142 11.09 0.10 -16.17
N GLN A 143 12.39 0.26 -16.43
CA GLN A 143 13.43 0.20 -15.40
C GLN A 143 13.36 1.35 -14.37
N THR A 144 12.62 2.42 -14.67
CA THR A 144 12.41 3.55 -13.76
C THR A 144 11.28 3.28 -12.76
N MET A 145 10.42 2.29 -13.03
CA MET A 145 9.25 1.98 -12.20
C MET A 145 9.58 1.75 -10.71
N PRO A 146 10.63 0.99 -10.33
CA PRO A 146 10.97 0.82 -8.92
C PRO A 146 11.31 2.14 -8.22
N LEU A 147 11.98 3.07 -8.92
CA LEU A 147 12.31 4.39 -8.37
C LEU A 147 11.05 5.25 -8.22
N LEU A 148 10.14 5.20 -9.18
CA LEU A 148 8.86 5.90 -9.09
C LEU A 148 8.03 5.37 -7.91
N GLU A 149 7.94 4.04 -7.77
CA GLU A 149 7.22 3.40 -6.67
C GLU A 149 7.85 3.70 -5.31
N GLU A 150 9.19 3.76 -5.23
CA GLU A 150 9.92 4.19 -4.03
C GLU A 150 9.54 5.62 -3.62
N ILE A 151 9.48 6.55 -4.58
CA ILE A 151 9.14 7.96 -4.33
C ILE A 151 7.68 8.13 -3.90
N LEU A 152 6.76 7.45 -4.58
CA LEU A 152 5.34 7.50 -4.25
C LEU A 152 5.02 6.79 -2.93
N GLY A 153 5.85 5.82 -2.55
CA GLY A 153 5.70 5.03 -1.35
C GLY A 153 4.30 4.44 -1.24
N LEU A 154 3.67 4.61 -0.08
CA LEU A 154 2.32 4.10 0.19
C LEU A 154 1.23 4.74 -0.69
N SER A 155 1.50 5.91 -1.30
CA SER A 155 0.52 6.58 -2.16
C SER A 155 0.37 5.91 -3.52
N ALA A 156 1.37 5.14 -3.98
CA ALA A 156 1.39 4.51 -5.31
C ALA A 156 0.07 3.77 -5.64
N ALA A 157 -0.47 3.10 -4.63
CA ALA A 157 -1.78 2.44 -4.60
C ALA A 157 -2.94 3.17 -5.29
N HIS A 158 -2.96 4.49 -5.19
CA HIS A 158 -4.05 5.34 -5.64
C HIS A 158 -3.67 6.19 -6.86
N ILE A 159 -2.42 6.08 -7.32
CA ILE A 159 -1.88 6.86 -8.42
C ILE A 159 -1.92 6.03 -9.70
N SER A 160 -2.44 6.62 -10.76
CA SER A 160 -2.33 6.13 -12.13
C SER A 160 -1.18 6.86 -12.83
N ALA A 161 -0.30 6.10 -13.49
CA ALA A 161 0.82 6.63 -14.27
C ALA A 161 0.61 6.35 -15.77
N GLU A 162 0.76 7.38 -16.58
CA GLU A 162 0.69 7.27 -18.05
C GLU A 162 2.00 7.79 -18.63
N TRP A 163 2.69 6.93 -19.36
CA TRP A 163 3.96 7.24 -20.00
C TRP A 163 3.78 7.33 -21.51
N ASP A 164 4.21 8.40 -22.14
CA ASP A 164 4.23 8.49 -23.60
C ASP A 164 5.45 9.22 -24.13
N ARG A 165 5.73 9.04 -25.41
CA ARG A 165 6.74 9.80 -26.14
C ARG A 165 6.09 11.04 -26.74
N ALA A 166 6.75 12.17 -26.60
CA ALA A 166 6.36 13.42 -27.24
C ALA A 166 7.58 14.12 -27.87
N GLU A 167 7.32 15.16 -28.63
CA GLU A 167 8.34 16.10 -29.08
C GLU A 167 8.34 17.31 -28.15
N GLY A 168 9.52 17.71 -27.67
CA GLY A 168 9.68 18.92 -26.88
C GLY A 168 9.59 20.17 -27.76
N GLU A 169 9.57 21.35 -27.13
CA GLU A 169 9.40 22.65 -27.80
C GLU A 169 10.43 22.94 -28.93
N THR A 170 11.60 22.31 -28.87
CA THR A 170 12.68 22.45 -29.85
C THR A 170 12.79 21.25 -30.81
N GLY A 171 11.75 20.41 -30.90
CA GLY A 171 11.71 19.23 -31.77
C GLY A 171 12.50 18.02 -31.27
N GLN A 172 13.08 18.10 -30.07
CA GLN A 172 13.81 16.99 -29.45
C GLN A 172 12.85 15.94 -28.86
N SER A 173 13.18 14.65 -29.01
CA SER A 173 12.37 13.57 -28.42
C SER A 173 12.41 13.63 -26.89
N VAL A 174 11.23 13.63 -26.25
CA VAL A 174 11.07 13.61 -24.80
C VAL A 174 10.10 12.51 -24.37
N VAL A 175 10.20 12.12 -23.10
CA VAL A 175 9.22 11.25 -22.46
C VAL A 175 8.33 12.09 -21.56
N THR A 176 7.03 11.88 -21.65
CA THR A 176 6.03 12.48 -20.76
C THR A 176 5.59 11.45 -19.73
N LEU A 177 5.46 11.89 -18.49
CA LEU A 177 4.87 11.13 -17.39
C LEU A 177 3.69 11.94 -16.86
N ARG A 178 2.48 11.39 -16.99
CA ARG A 178 1.30 11.91 -16.33
C ARG A 178 1.00 11.09 -15.08
N LEU A 179 0.98 11.73 -13.92
CA LEU A 179 0.52 11.13 -12.67
C LEU A 179 -0.87 11.66 -12.34
N SER A 180 -1.77 10.79 -11.92
CA SER A 180 -3.15 11.16 -11.59
C SER A 180 -3.72 10.36 -10.44
N ASP A 181 -4.67 10.96 -9.74
CA ASP A 181 -5.47 10.31 -8.70
C ASP A 181 -6.93 10.81 -8.76
N ASN A 182 -7.70 10.54 -7.71
CA ASN A 182 -9.10 10.98 -7.64
C ASN A 182 -9.27 12.51 -7.47
N TRP A 183 -8.19 13.24 -7.17
CA TRP A 183 -8.21 14.67 -6.88
C TRP A 183 -7.58 15.51 -7.99
N GLY A 184 -6.81 14.93 -8.91
CA GLY A 184 -6.29 15.65 -10.05
C GLY A 184 -5.25 14.88 -10.85
N ALA A 185 -4.55 15.61 -11.72
CA ALA A 185 -3.47 15.07 -12.53
C ALA A 185 -2.44 16.13 -12.83
N VAL A 186 -1.19 15.69 -12.99
CA VAL A 186 -0.05 16.53 -13.40
C VAL A 186 0.76 15.78 -14.44
N THR A 187 1.40 16.52 -15.35
CA THR A 187 2.23 15.96 -16.41
C THR A 187 3.61 16.60 -16.37
N GLY A 188 4.64 15.76 -16.29
CA GLY A 188 6.04 16.17 -16.36
C GLY A 188 6.71 15.66 -17.63
N THR A 189 7.79 16.33 -18.03
CA THR A 189 8.61 15.95 -19.18
C THR A 189 10.02 15.55 -18.71
N ILE A 190 10.54 14.45 -19.27
CA ILE A 190 11.84 13.87 -18.96
C ILE A 190 12.61 13.68 -20.27
N ARG A 191 13.82 14.22 -20.36
CA ARG A 191 14.68 13.99 -21.52
C ARG A 191 15.29 12.58 -21.45
N PRO A 192 15.47 11.86 -22.57
CA PRO A 192 16.09 10.53 -22.60
C PRO A 192 17.44 10.47 -21.87
N ALA A 193 18.27 11.52 -21.97
CA ALA A 193 19.56 11.60 -21.29
C ALA A 193 19.47 11.67 -19.75
N GLU A 194 18.31 12.08 -19.18
CA GLU A 194 18.10 12.13 -17.74
C GLU A 194 17.91 10.74 -17.13
N PHE A 195 17.43 9.75 -17.89
CA PHE A 195 17.24 8.39 -17.42
C PHE A 195 18.55 7.70 -17.03
N ALA A 196 19.68 8.09 -17.65
CA ALA A 196 21.01 7.60 -17.31
C ALA A 196 21.52 8.15 -15.95
N LYS A 197 20.92 9.23 -15.43
CA LYS A 197 21.39 9.93 -14.23
C LYS A 197 20.39 9.77 -13.09
N ARG A 198 20.56 8.73 -12.27
CA ARG A 198 19.63 8.37 -11.18
C ARG A 198 19.27 9.53 -10.25
N ALA A 199 20.23 10.38 -9.86
CA ALA A 199 19.97 11.53 -9.00
C ALA A 199 19.10 12.62 -9.66
N THR A 200 19.33 12.88 -10.95
CA THR A 200 18.53 13.82 -11.75
C THR A 200 17.11 13.29 -11.92
N LEU A 201 16.98 12.00 -12.28
CA LEU A 201 15.70 11.35 -12.45
C LEU A 201 14.88 11.33 -11.14
N ARG A 202 15.51 10.98 -10.02
CA ARG A 202 14.86 11.02 -8.69
C ARG A 202 14.34 12.41 -8.37
N SER A 203 15.16 13.44 -8.61
CA SER A 203 14.76 14.83 -8.38
C SER A 203 13.54 15.19 -9.23
N ARG A 204 13.56 14.87 -10.52
CA ARG A 204 12.45 15.13 -11.45
C ARG A 204 11.15 14.45 -11.01
N LEU A 205 11.21 13.19 -10.60
CA LEU A 205 10.05 12.43 -10.13
C LEU A 205 9.51 12.97 -8.79
N ASN A 206 10.39 13.38 -7.87
CA ASN A 206 9.98 14.04 -6.62
C ASN A 206 9.26 15.36 -6.88
N TRP A 207 9.74 16.17 -7.82
CA TRP A 207 9.07 17.42 -8.22
C TRP A 207 7.67 17.14 -8.74
N LEU A 208 7.53 16.22 -9.69
CA LEU A 208 6.23 15.87 -10.26
C LEU A 208 5.26 15.30 -9.20
N TRP A 209 5.78 14.53 -8.25
CA TRP A 209 4.99 14.07 -7.11
C TRP A 209 4.54 15.23 -6.21
N GLY A 210 5.43 16.19 -5.93
CA GLY A 210 5.10 17.41 -5.21
C GLY A 210 3.98 18.21 -5.88
N ASP A 211 4.06 18.38 -7.20
CA ASP A 211 3.03 19.08 -7.98
C ASP A 211 1.65 18.39 -7.85
N LEU A 212 1.63 17.05 -7.88
CA LEU A 212 0.38 16.30 -7.71
C LEU A 212 -0.19 16.49 -6.29
N LEU A 213 0.67 16.50 -5.26
CA LEU A 213 0.26 16.75 -3.89
C LEU A 213 -0.33 18.15 -3.70
N GLU A 214 0.23 19.15 -4.38
CA GLU A 214 -0.29 20.52 -4.37
C GLU A 214 -1.68 20.59 -5.00
N VAL A 215 -1.86 20.03 -6.21
CA VAL A 215 -3.16 19.95 -6.88
C VAL A 215 -4.18 19.21 -6.03
N ARG A 216 -3.78 18.08 -5.42
CA ARG A 216 -4.63 17.30 -4.51
C ARG A 216 -5.11 18.15 -3.35
N ASN A 217 -4.19 18.80 -2.64
CA ASN A 217 -4.52 19.59 -1.45
C ASN A 217 -5.48 20.73 -1.81
N HIS A 218 -5.20 21.44 -2.90
CA HIS A 218 -6.06 22.52 -3.40
C HIS A 218 -7.50 22.04 -3.69
N ASN A 219 -7.65 20.91 -4.36
CA ASN A 219 -8.97 20.39 -4.72
C ASN A 219 -9.71 19.78 -3.53
N GLN A 220 -8.99 19.19 -2.58
CA GLN A 220 -9.56 18.76 -1.30
C GLN A 220 -10.12 19.94 -0.52
N LEU A 221 -9.35 21.03 -0.37
CA LEU A 221 -9.79 22.23 0.33
C LEU A 221 -11.02 22.87 -0.31
N LYS A 222 -11.06 22.94 -1.65
CA LYS A 222 -12.24 23.40 -2.39
C LYS A 222 -13.47 22.53 -2.12
N SER A 223 -13.31 21.21 -2.09
CA SER A 223 -14.42 20.28 -1.83
C SER A 223 -15.03 20.40 -0.42
N LEU A 224 -14.27 20.99 0.52
CA LEU A 224 -14.68 21.19 1.92
C LEU A 224 -15.34 22.55 2.15
N GLN A 225 -15.35 23.46 1.17
CA GLN A 225 -16.08 24.71 1.29
C GLN A 225 -17.57 24.42 1.10
N PRO A 226 -18.44 24.79 2.08
CA PRO A 226 -19.87 24.64 1.91
C PRO A 226 -20.31 25.44 0.69
N VAL A 227 -21.19 24.83 -0.12
CA VAL A 227 -21.92 25.53 -1.18
C VAL A 227 -22.68 26.66 -0.49
N ALA A 228 -22.11 27.86 -0.46
CA ALA A 228 -22.77 29.02 0.08
C ALA A 228 -24.08 29.17 -0.69
N SER A 229 -25.19 29.06 0.04
CA SER A 229 -26.55 29.15 -0.44
C SER A 229 -26.68 30.27 -1.46
N GLN A 230 -26.78 29.90 -2.73
CA GLN A 230 -27.47 30.70 -3.73
C GLN A 230 -28.97 30.51 -3.48
N GLU A 231 -29.48 31.11 -2.42
CA GLU A 231 -30.89 31.45 -2.33
C GLU A 231 -30.99 32.98 -2.39
N GLY A 232 -31.29 33.46 -3.59
CA GLY A 232 -31.95 34.74 -3.85
C GLY A 232 -33.01 34.44 -4.92
N PRO A 233 -34.20 35.07 -4.87
CA PRO A 233 -34.40 36.49 -4.57
C PRO A 233 -35.13 36.81 -3.26
#